data_AF-A0A6Z1Z891-F1
#
_entry.id   AF-A0A6Z1Z891-F1
#
_cell.length_a   1.000
_cell.length_b   1.000
_cell.length_c   1.000
_cell.angle_alpha   90.00
_cell.angle_beta   90.00
_cell.angle_gamma   90.00
#
_symmetry.space_group_name_H-M   'P 1'
#
loop_
_entity.id
_entity.type
_entity.pdbx_description
1 polymer ?
#
loop_
_entity_poly.entity_id
_entity_poly.type
_entity_poly.pdbx_seq_one_letter_code
_entity_poly.pdbx_strand_id
1 'polypeptide(L)'
;MKKKRVVIISLLLLLVSVIGISSYFLFKDKINLLDVDPSAVEWNGKKQKDTSGEENTIAIPGFEKVTLYANETTQAVNFHNPEINDCYFKISLIHPDGSVLWISDLIEPGKGMYSIELEK
;
A
#
# COMPACT_ATOMS: atom_id res chain seq x y z
N MET A 1 -49.52 19.06 20.84
CA MET A 1 -49.13 17.85 20.05
C MET A 1 -48.09 18.15 18.97
N LYS A 2 -48.24 19.21 18.15
CA LYS A 2 -47.27 19.57 17.08
C LYS A 2 -45.84 19.88 17.59
N LYS A 3 -45.68 20.71 18.64
CA LYS A 3 -44.36 21.00 19.25
C LYS A 3 -43.62 19.76 19.77
N LYS A 4 -44.32 18.84 20.43
CA LYS A 4 -43.73 17.57 20.92
C LYS A 4 -43.26 16.68 19.77
N ARG A 5 -44.00 16.62 18.65
CA ARG A 5 -43.58 15.90 17.44
C ARG A 5 -42.34 16.52 16.78
N VAL A 6 -42.25 17.84 16.72
CA VAL A 6 -41.07 18.54 16.18
C VAL A 6 -39.81 18.26 17.00
N VAL A 7 -39.92 18.26 18.34
CA VAL A 7 -38.80 17.93 19.24
C VAL A 7 -38.34 16.48 19.07
N ILE A 8 -39.27 15.54 18.91
CA ILE A 8 -38.93 14.12 18.70
C ILE A 8 -38.21 13.93 17.35
N ILE A 9 -38.68 14.59 16.29
CA ILE A 9 -38.05 14.53 14.96
C ILE A 9 -36.64 15.13 15.00
N SER A 10 -36.43 16.26 15.71
CA SER A 10 -35.10 16.86 15.81
C SER A 10 -34.13 15.96 16.58
N LEU A 11 -34.59 15.26 17.62
CA LEU A 11 -33.76 14.33 18.39
C LEU A 11 -33.33 13.12 17.55
N LEU A 12 -34.24 12.59 16.72
CA LEU A 12 -33.96 11.48 15.81
C LEU A 12 -32.92 11.86 14.74
N LEU A 13 -33.05 13.06 14.15
CA LEU A 13 -32.07 13.58 13.19
C LEU A 13 -30.68 13.73 13.82
N LEU A 14 -30.62 14.21 15.07
CA LEU A 14 -29.38 14.38 15.79
C LEU A 14 -28.72 13.02 16.10
N LEU A 15 -29.53 12.02 16.46
CA LEU A 15 -29.06 10.65 16.68
C LEU A 15 -28.46 10.04 15.39
N VAL A 16 -29.14 10.20 14.24
CA VAL A 16 -28.65 9.69 12.95
C VAL A 16 -27.34 10.38 12.54
N SER A 17 -27.22 11.69 12.76
CA SER A 17 -26.00 12.44 12.52
C SER A 17 -24.83 11.91 13.35
N VAL A 18 -25.03 11.68 14.64
CA VAL A 18 -24.00 11.13 15.55
C VAL A 18 -23.58 9.73 15.12
N ILE A 19 -24.52 8.87 14.73
CA ILE A 19 -24.22 7.53 14.23
C ILE A 19 -23.42 7.62 12.93
N GLY A 20 -23.82 8.48 11.99
CA GLY A 20 -23.10 8.67 10.72
C GLY A 20 -21.65 9.13 10.92
N ILE A 21 -21.44 10.11 11.80
CA ILE A 21 -20.10 10.63 12.13
C ILE A 21 -19.26 9.56 12.83
N SER A 22 -19.83 8.85 13.83
CA SER A 22 -19.12 7.78 14.53
C SER A 22 -18.74 6.64 13.60
N SER A 23 -19.64 6.25 12.69
CA SER A 23 -19.37 5.26 11.65
C SER A 23 -18.22 5.72 10.75
N TYR A 24 -18.26 6.96 10.27
CA TYR A 24 -17.20 7.51 9.43
C TYR A 24 -15.82 7.42 10.11
N PHE A 25 -15.71 7.81 11.38
CA PHE A 25 -14.44 7.70 12.12
C PHE A 25 -14.00 6.24 12.35
N LEU A 26 -14.92 5.30 12.56
CA LEU A 26 -14.58 3.88 12.73
C LEU A 26 -14.14 3.19 11.43
N PHE A 27 -14.61 3.68 10.27
CA PHE A 27 -14.29 3.09 8.97
C PHE A 27 -13.21 3.85 8.19
N LYS A 28 -12.81 5.05 8.62
CA LYS A 28 -11.79 5.88 7.95
C LYS A 28 -10.46 5.14 7.79
N ASP A 29 -10.00 4.44 8.83
CA ASP A 29 -8.69 3.78 8.83
C ASP A 29 -8.71 2.40 8.14
N LYS A 30 -9.88 1.88 7.79
CA LYS A 30 -10.03 0.55 7.13
C LYS A 30 -9.99 0.61 5.60
N ILE A 31 -9.87 1.80 5.00
CA ILE A 31 -9.82 1.97 3.53
C ILE A 31 -8.53 2.70 3.13
N ASN A 32 -7.38 2.23 3.60
CA ASN A 32 -6.08 2.65 3.07
C ASN A 32 -5.65 1.64 1.99
N LEU A 33 -6.33 1.67 0.83
CA LEU A 33 -6.03 0.74 -0.28
C LEU A 33 -5.00 1.33 -1.26
N LEU A 34 -4.69 2.63 -1.16
CA LEU A 34 -3.96 3.42 -2.16
C LEU A 34 -2.91 4.37 -1.54
N ASP A 35 -2.48 4.12 -0.31
CA ASP A 35 -1.45 4.96 0.29
C ASP A 35 -0.09 4.67 -0.36
N VAL A 36 0.71 5.72 -0.53
CA VAL A 36 2.10 5.62 -0.97
C VAL A 36 2.93 5.11 0.20
N ASP A 37 3.78 4.12 -0.06
CA ASP A 37 4.59 3.49 0.97
C ASP A 37 5.61 4.50 1.54
N PRO A 38 5.50 4.87 2.83
CA PRO A 38 6.38 5.87 3.41
C PRO A 38 7.80 5.35 3.64
N SER A 39 8.04 4.04 3.53
CA SER A 39 9.35 3.41 3.66
C SER A 39 10.11 3.33 2.33
N ALA A 40 9.44 3.62 1.20
CA ALA A 40 10.07 3.64 -0.11
C ALA A 40 11.01 4.85 -0.25
N VAL A 41 12.26 4.58 -0.63
CA VAL A 41 13.34 5.55 -0.82
C VAL A 41 13.76 5.62 -2.29
N GLU A 42 14.55 6.63 -2.65
CA GLU A 42 15.18 6.71 -3.98
C GLU A 42 15.94 5.42 -4.30
N TRP A 43 15.61 4.81 -5.45
CA TRP A 43 16.29 3.63 -5.91
C TRP A 43 17.50 4.00 -6.77
N ASN A 44 18.69 3.48 -6.43
CA ASN A 44 19.97 3.89 -7.04
C ASN A 44 20.62 2.78 -7.89
N GLY A 45 19.88 1.73 -8.21
CA GLY A 45 20.40 0.60 -8.98
C GLY A 45 20.76 0.95 -10.44
N LYS A 46 21.53 0.07 -11.08
CA LYS A 46 21.99 0.29 -12.46
C LYS A 46 20.78 0.42 -13.40
N LYS A 47 20.69 1.56 -14.07
CA LYS A 47 19.68 1.90 -15.08
C LYS A 47 19.59 0.76 -16.11
N GLN A 48 18.37 0.24 -16.29
CA GLN A 48 18.07 -0.82 -17.23
C GLN A 48 18.33 -0.39 -18.68
N LYS A 49 18.43 -1.38 -19.57
CA LYS A 49 18.61 -1.21 -21.01
C LYS A 49 17.53 -0.26 -21.55
N ASP A 50 17.96 0.73 -22.33
CA ASP A 50 17.09 1.69 -22.99
C ASP A 50 16.05 0.94 -23.84
N THR A 51 14.77 0.99 -23.45
CA THR A 51 13.64 0.45 -24.22
C THR A 51 13.13 1.46 -25.25
N SER A 52 13.97 2.42 -25.64
CA SER A 52 13.69 3.45 -26.63
C SER A 52 13.19 2.82 -27.95
N GLY A 53 11.86 2.72 -28.08
CA GLY A 53 11.18 2.11 -29.22
C GLY A 53 9.86 1.39 -28.92
N GLU A 54 9.60 0.98 -27.66
CA GLU A 54 8.33 0.31 -27.29
C GLU A 54 7.47 1.24 -26.43
N GLU A 55 6.52 1.94 -27.07
CA GLU A 55 5.50 2.71 -26.35
C GLU A 55 4.59 1.76 -25.53
N ASN A 56 4.29 2.14 -24.27
CA ASN A 56 3.40 1.45 -23.34
C ASN A 56 3.92 0.10 -22.77
N THR A 57 5.19 0.02 -22.39
CA THR A 57 5.73 -1.15 -21.68
C THR A 57 5.99 -0.87 -20.21
N ILE A 58 5.77 -1.88 -19.35
CA ILE A 58 6.10 -1.82 -17.92
C ILE A 58 7.34 -2.68 -17.68
N ALA A 59 8.39 -2.07 -17.17
CA ALA A 59 9.60 -2.74 -16.74
C ALA A 59 9.38 -3.44 -15.39
N ILE A 60 9.45 -4.77 -15.39
CA ILE A 60 9.35 -5.60 -14.19
C ILE A 60 10.75 -6.01 -13.72
N PRO A 61 11.17 -5.68 -12.48
CA PRO A 61 12.43 -6.13 -11.93
C PRO A 61 12.54 -7.66 -11.85
N GLY A 62 13.66 -8.20 -12.32
CA GLY A 62 14.03 -9.60 -12.13
C GLY A 62 15.03 -9.77 -10.99
N PHE A 63 14.86 -10.82 -10.19
CA PHE A 63 15.76 -11.18 -9.09
C PHE A 63 16.32 -12.57 -9.36
N GLU A 64 17.65 -12.71 -9.43
CA GLU A 64 18.26 -14.03 -9.52
C GLU A 64 18.06 -14.82 -8.23
N LYS A 65 18.25 -14.14 -7.08
CA LYS A 65 18.08 -14.69 -5.72
C LYS A 65 17.63 -13.59 -4.77
N VAL A 66 16.84 -13.98 -3.78
CA VAL A 66 16.52 -13.19 -2.59
C VAL A 66 16.95 -14.02 -1.38
N THR A 67 17.90 -13.51 -0.59
CA THR A 67 18.43 -14.20 0.58
C THR A 67 17.74 -13.67 1.83
N LEU A 68 17.13 -14.56 2.61
CA LEU A 68 16.51 -14.23 3.89
C LEU A 68 17.31 -14.88 5.03
N TYR A 69 17.55 -14.11 6.10
CA TYR A 69 18.23 -14.60 7.30
C TYR A 69 17.24 -15.24 8.25
N ALA A 70 17.52 -16.47 8.67
CA ALA A 70 16.68 -17.19 9.62
C ALA A 70 16.71 -16.52 11.00
N ASN A 71 15.58 -16.56 11.71
CA ASN A 71 15.38 -15.96 13.03
C ASN A 71 15.44 -14.41 13.06
N GLU A 72 15.38 -13.76 11.91
CA GLU A 72 15.27 -12.30 11.77
C GLU A 72 13.97 -11.96 11.03
N THR A 73 13.24 -10.95 11.51
CA THR A 73 12.04 -10.45 10.81
C THR A 73 12.38 -9.29 9.90
N THR A 74 13.36 -8.47 10.27
CA THR A 74 13.92 -7.44 9.39
C THR A 74 14.82 -8.11 8.35
N GLN A 75 14.55 -7.88 7.06
CA GLN A 75 15.27 -8.50 5.95
C GLN A 75 15.78 -7.45 4.98
N ALA A 76 17.04 -7.60 4.55
CA ALA A 76 17.62 -6.77 3.51
C ALA A 76 17.14 -7.23 2.13
N VAL A 77 16.61 -6.30 1.33
CA VAL A 77 16.05 -6.57 0.00
C VAL A 77 16.47 -5.50 -1.01
N ASN A 78 15.97 -5.59 -2.25
CA ASN A 78 16.13 -4.56 -3.27
C ASN A 78 14.86 -4.45 -4.13
N PHE A 79 13.70 -4.42 -3.48
CA PHE A 79 12.41 -4.32 -4.18
C PHE A 79 12.21 -2.88 -4.65
N HIS A 80 11.85 -2.68 -5.91
CA HIS A 80 11.78 -1.34 -6.50
C HIS A 80 10.80 -1.27 -7.65
N ASN A 81 10.42 -0.04 -7.99
CA ASN A 81 9.70 0.29 -9.21
C ASN A 81 10.64 1.10 -10.11
N PRO A 82 11.06 0.57 -11.27
CA PRO A 82 11.91 1.30 -12.22
C PRO A 82 11.35 2.69 -12.59
N GLU A 83 12.24 3.68 -12.72
CA GLU A 83 11.89 5.07 -13.06
C GLU A 83 11.13 5.21 -14.40
N ILE A 84 11.34 4.26 -15.33
CA ILE A 84 10.71 4.26 -16.65
C ILE A 84 9.21 3.93 -16.61
N ASN A 85 8.71 3.36 -15.52
CA ASN A 85 7.31 3.00 -15.39
C ASN A 85 6.45 4.25 -15.14
N ASP A 86 5.22 4.24 -15.64
CA ASP A 86 4.21 5.28 -15.43
C ASP A 86 3.12 4.86 -14.41
N CYS A 87 3.34 3.74 -13.72
CA CYS A 87 2.41 3.18 -12.75
C CYS A 87 3.10 2.88 -11.41
N TYR A 88 2.31 2.81 -10.35
CA TYR A 88 2.77 2.39 -9.02
C TYR A 88 2.83 0.88 -8.93
N PHE A 89 3.80 0.38 -8.17
CA PHE A 89 3.89 -1.05 -7.85
C PHE A 89 3.39 -1.35 -6.44
N LYS A 90 2.78 -2.52 -6.28
CA LYS A 90 2.52 -3.15 -4.99
C LYS A 90 3.18 -4.53 -5.03
N ILE A 91 4.19 -4.75 -4.19
CA ILE A 91 5.02 -5.96 -4.23
C ILE A 91 4.64 -6.83 -3.02
N SER A 92 4.52 -8.14 -3.24
CA SER A 92 4.34 -9.12 -2.17
C SER A 92 5.44 -10.18 -2.23
N LEU A 93 5.91 -10.59 -1.06
CA LEU A 93 6.79 -11.73 -0.89
C LEU A 93 5.95 -12.90 -0.41
N ILE A 94 5.86 -13.95 -1.22
CA ILE A 94 4.99 -15.11 -0.98
C ILE A 94 5.87 -16.36 -0.87
N HIS A 95 5.70 -17.13 0.20
CA HIS A 95 6.35 -18.42 0.36
C HIS A 95 5.75 -19.46 -0.60
N PRO A 96 6.48 -20.50 -1.04
CA PRO A 96 5.96 -21.50 -1.97
C PRO A 96 4.70 -22.26 -1.53
N ASP A 97 4.37 -22.27 -0.23
CA ASP A 97 3.12 -22.84 0.29
C ASP A 97 1.91 -21.89 0.16
N GLY A 98 2.11 -20.67 -0.34
CA GLY A 98 1.08 -19.65 -0.53
C GLY A 98 0.93 -18.65 0.62
N SER A 99 1.70 -18.76 1.70
CA SER A 99 1.69 -17.76 2.78
C SER A 99 2.31 -16.43 2.32
N VAL A 100 1.64 -15.31 2.64
CA VAL A 100 2.16 -13.97 2.40
C VAL A 100 3.11 -13.64 3.55
N LEU A 101 4.38 -13.44 3.24
CA LEU A 101 5.41 -13.11 4.21
C LEU A 101 5.54 -11.60 4.41
N TRP A 102 5.15 -10.80 3.42
CA TRP A 102 5.19 -9.34 3.46
C TRP A 102 4.49 -8.75 2.23
N ILE A 103 3.91 -7.56 2.38
CA ILE A 103 3.33 -6.75 1.29
C ILE A 103 3.69 -5.27 1.46
N SER A 104 4.03 -4.59 0.37
CA SER A 104 4.22 -3.14 0.37
C SER A 104 2.89 -2.39 0.28
N ASP A 105 2.93 -1.09 0.59
CA ASP A 105 1.97 -0.13 0.04
C ASP A 105 2.37 0.26 -1.41
N LEU A 106 1.90 1.38 -1.95
CA LEU A 106 2.22 1.78 -3.32
C LEU A 106 3.64 2.36 -3.43
N ILE A 107 4.45 1.81 -4.34
CA ILE A 107 5.82 2.25 -4.63
C ILE A 107 5.81 3.08 -5.92
N GLU A 108 6.16 4.36 -5.83
CA GLU A 108 6.30 5.28 -6.97
C GLU A 108 7.40 4.85 -7.95
N PRO A 109 7.28 5.19 -9.25
CA PRO A 109 8.40 5.06 -10.19
C PRO A 109 9.68 5.71 -9.67
N GLY A 110 10.80 5.00 -9.77
CA GLY A 110 12.11 5.44 -9.29
C GLY A 110 12.37 5.17 -7.81
N LYS A 111 11.39 4.66 -7.06
CA LYS A 111 11.53 4.33 -5.64
C LYS A 111 11.72 2.84 -5.40
N GLY A 112 12.20 2.49 -4.21
CA GLY A 112 12.33 1.11 -3.75
C GLY A 112 12.62 1.00 -2.26
N MET A 113 12.83 -0.22 -1.80
CA MET A 113 13.09 -0.58 -0.41
C MET A 113 14.32 -1.47 -0.31
N TYR A 114 15.16 -1.16 0.67
CA TYR A 114 16.35 -1.95 1.00
C TYR A 114 16.19 -2.77 2.28
N SER A 115 15.12 -2.52 3.03
CA SER A 115 14.79 -3.22 4.27
C SER A 115 13.28 -3.39 4.34
N ILE A 116 12.83 -4.59 4.69
CA ILE A 116 11.42 -4.91 4.95
C ILE A 116 11.30 -5.62 6.30
N GLU A 117 10.10 -5.64 6.86
CA GLU A 117 9.78 -6.39 8.07
C GLU A 117 8.79 -7.51 7.70
N LEU A 118 9.18 -8.76 7.90
CA LEU A 118 8.31 -9.91 7.62
C LEU A 118 7.14 -9.96 8.61
N GLU A 119 5.95 -10.27 8.07
CA GLU A 119 4.77 -10.62 8.85
C GLU A 119 4.96 -12.02 9.45
N LYS A 120 4.51 -12.20 10.70
CA LYS A 120 4.57 -13.48 11.43
C LYS A 120 3.42 -14.40 11.07
#